data_AF-A0AAQ5ZTA0-F1
#
_entry.id   AF-A0AAQ5ZTA0-F1
#
_cell.length_a   1.000
_cell.length_b   1.000
_cell.length_c   1.000
_cell.angle_alpha   90.00
_cell.angle_beta   90.00
_cell.angle_gamma   90.00
#
_symmetry.space_group_name_H-M   'P 1'
#
loop_
_entity.id
_entity.type
_entity.pdbx_description
1 polymer ?
#
loop_
_entity_poly.entity_id
_entity_poly.type
_entity_poly.pdbx_seq_one_letter_code
_entity_poly.pdbx_strand_id
1 'polypeptide(L)' 'MTEEVIVVAKWDYTAQQDQELDIRKNERLFLLDDSKTWWRVRNTSNQTGYVPSNYVERKNSLKKGSLVKNIKDTLAQ' A
#
# COMPACT_ATOMS: atom_id res chain seq x y z
N MET A 1 22.11 -4.60 5.07
CA MET A 1 21.24 -3.68 5.81
C MET A 1 19.89 -3.74 5.12
N THR A 2 18.91 -4.42 5.70
CA THR A 2 17.58 -4.54 5.11
C THR A 2 16.87 -3.20 5.26
N GLU A 3 16.58 -2.53 4.14
CA GLU A 3 15.75 -1.32 4.15
C GLU A 3 14.34 -1.70 4.62
N GLU A 4 14.01 -1.35 5.86
CA GLU A 4 12.66 -1.51 6.38
C GLU A 4 11.74 -0.46 5.73
N VAL A 5 11.08 -0.85 4.65
CA VAL A 5 10.13 0.03 3.97
C VAL A 5 8.81 -0.01 4.72
N ILE A 6 8.34 1.13 5.22
CA ILE A 6 7.03 1.23 5.89
C ILE A 6 5.94 1.56 4.87
N VAL A 7 4.86 0.79 4.89
CA VAL A 7 3.63 1.06 4.16
C VAL A 7 2.51 1.46 5.11
N VAL A 8 1.58 2.28 4.63
CA VAL A 8 0.40 2.70 5.37
C VAL A 8 -0.84 2.21 4.63
N ALA A 9 -1.71 1.49 5.33
CA ALA A 9 -2.98 1.07 4.79
C ALA A 9 -3.90 2.29 4.58
N LYS A 10 -4.46 2.42 3.38
CA LYS A 10 -5.39 3.51 3.02
C LYS A 10 -6.84 3.16 3.37
N TRP A 11 -7.16 1.87 3.36
CA TRP A 11 -8.47 1.33 3.68
C TRP A 11 -8.30 0.14 4.62
N ASP A 12 -9.37 -0.17 5.35
CA ASP A 12 -9.52 -1.45 6.02
C ASP A 12 -9.66 -2.57 5.01
N TYR A 13 -8.96 -3.67 5.26
CA TYR A 13 -9.05 -4.88 4.46
C TYR A 13 -8.92 -6.07 5.41
N THR A 14 -9.89 -6.97 5.30
CA THR A 14 -9.92 -8.20 6.09
C THR A 14 -9.29 -9.31 5.26
N ALA A 15 -8.27 -9.96 5.81
CA ALA A 15 -7.71 -11.17 5.22
C ALA A 15 -8.81 -12.22 5.02
N GLN A 16 -8.91 -12.77 3.82
CA GLN A 16 -9.86 -13.83 3.47
C GLN A 16 -9.17 -15.20 3.47
N GLN A 17 -7.85 -15.23 3.28
CA GLN A 17 -7.01 -16.41 3.29
C GLN A 17 -5.98 -16.35 4.41
N ASP A 18 -5.53 -17.53 4.86
CA ASP A 18 -4.47 -17.69 5.88
C ASP A 18 -3.12 -17.04 5.50
N GLN A 19 -2.93 -16.79 4.21
CA GLN A 19 -1.74 -16.13 3.69
C GLN A 19 -1.85 -14.60 3.69
N GLU A 20 -3.05 -14.05 3.86
CA GLU A 20 -3.31 -12.61 3.83
C GLU A 20 -3.22 -12.01 5.24
N LEU A 21 -2.98 -10.70 5.33
CA LEU A 21 -2.95 -9.99 6.61
C LEU A 21 -4.13 -9.01 6.68
N ASP A 22 -4.86 -9.01 7.80
CA ASP A 22 -5.83 -7.96 8.04
C ASP A 22 -5.10 -6.64 8.30
N ILE A 23 -5.60 -5.60 7.67
CA ILE A 23 -5.05 -4.25 7.77
C ILE A 23 -6.17 -3.28 8.06
N ARG A 24 -5.87 -2.26 8.85
CA ARG A 24 -6.82 -1.19 9.14
C ARG A 24 -6.38 0.09 8.46
N LYS A 25 -7.36 0.90 8.06
CA LYS A 25 -7.08 2.24 7.56
C LYS A 25 -6.17 3.00 8.52
N ASN A 26 -5.13 3.61 7.96
CA ASN A 26 -4.09 4.36 8.67
C ASN A 26 -3.17 3.51 9.55
N GLU A 27 -3.18 2.20 9.39
CA GLU A 27 -2.25 1.29 10.05
C GLU A 27 -0.89 1.25 9.35
N ARG A 28 0.19 1.14 10.11
CA ARG A 28 1.56 1.08 9.61
C ARG A 28 2.03 -0.36 9.61
N LEU A 29 2.55 -0.80 8.49
CA LEU A 29 3.04 -2.16 8.30
C LEU A 29 4.43 -2.12 7.70
N PHE A 30 5.23 -3.12 8.04
CA PHE A 30 6.56 -3.29 7.51
C PHE A 30 6.47 -4.09 6.22
N LEU A 31 6.90 -3.51 5.10
CA LEU A 31 7.00 -4.19 3.83
C LEU A 31 8.20 -5.14 3.88
N LEU A 32 7.91 -6.41 3.66
CA LEU A 32 8.91 -7.48 3.55
C LEU A 32 9.25 -7.79 2.10
N ASP A 33 8.25 -7.77 1.20
CA ASP A 33 8.43 -8.10 -0.21
C ASP A 33 7.42 -7.34 -1.08
N ASP A 34 7.91 -6.52 -2.03
CA ASP A 34 7.09 -5.84 -3.04
C ASP A 34 7.31 -6.35 -4.47
N SER A 35 7.92 -7.53 -4.62
CA SER A 35 8.28 -8.07 -5.93
C SER A 35 7.05 -8.46 -6.78
N LYS A 36 5.88 -8.62 -6.15
CA LYS A 36 4.62 -9.03 -6.78
C LYS A 36 3.52 -7.97 -6.64
N THR A 37 2.39 -8.20 -7.32
CA THR A 37 1.16 -7.38 -7.19
C THR A 37 0.65 -7.34 -5.74
N TRP A 38 0.86 -8.43 -5.02
CA TRP A 38 0.57 -8.60 -3.60
C TRP A 38 1.86 -8.40 -2.81
N TRP A 39 1.81 -7.46 -1.89
CA TRP A 39 2.95 -7.11 -1.07
C TRP A 39 2.91 -7.90 0.22
N ARG A 40 4.03 -8.53 0.55
CA ARG A 40 4.17 -9.21 1.83
C ARG A 40 4.51 -8.16 2.87
N VAL A 41 3.67 -8.07 3.90
CA VAL A 41 3.82 -7.10 4.98
C VAL A 41 3.81 -7.78 6.33
N ARG A 42 4.32 -7.09 7.35
CA ARG A 42 4.34 -7.52 8.75
C ARG A 42 3.73 -6.44 9.63
N ASN A 43 2.83 -6.82 10.53
CA ASN A 43 2.30 -5.90 11.54
C ASN A 43 3.20 -5.81 12.78
N THR A 44 2.83 -4.93 13.70
CA THR A 44 3.48 -4.78 15.01
C THR A 44 3.33 -6.01 15.92
N SER A 45 2.38 -6.89 15.65
CA SER A 45 2.16 -8.15 16.37
C SER A 45 2.97 -9.32 15.79
N ASN A 46 3.99 -9.04 14.98
CA ASN A 46 4.81 -10.04 14.28
C ASN A 46 4.07 -10.93 13.27
N GLN A 47 2.81 -10.64 12.96
CA GLN A 47 2.06 -11.39 11.96
C GLN A 47 2.46 -10.91 10.57
N THR A 48 2.67 -11.86 9.66
CA THR A 48 3.00 -11.57 8.27
C THR A 48 1.92 -12.09 7.37
N GLY A 49 1.57 -11.32 6.34
CA GLY A 49 0.69 -11.79 5.29
C GLY A 49 0.80 -10.93 4.05
N TYR A 50 0.04 -11.31 3.04
CA TYR A 50 -0.03 -10.60 1.77
C TYR A 50 -1.18 -9.60 1.79
N VAL A 51 -0.91 -8.42 1.26
CA VAL A 51 -1.92 -7.38 1.09
C VAL A 51 -1.86 -6.85 -0.33
N PRO A 52 -3.00 -6.51 -0.93
CA PRO A 52 -3.02 -5.89 -2.24
C PRO A 52 -2.37 -4.50 -2.16
N SER A 53 -1.39 -4.25 -3.02
CA SER A 53 -0.71 -2.94 -3.12
C SER A 53 -1.65 -1.78 -3.45
N ASN A 54 -2.87 -2.07 -3.90
CA ASN A 54 -3.91 -1.07 -4.13
C ASN A 54 -4.49 -0.52 -2.82
N TYR A 55 -4.42 -1.28 -1.72
CA TYR A 55 -4.98 -0.91 -0.42
C TYR A 55 -3.94 -0.30 0.54
N VAL A 56 -2.65 -0.41 0.19
CA VAL A 56 -1.54 0.10 1.00
C VAL A 56 -0.67 1.05 0.20
N GLU A 57 -0.10 2.05 0.84
CA GLU A 57 0.79 3.03 0.19
C GLU A 57 2.14 3.09 0.88
N ARG A 58 3.22 2.96 0.09
CA ARG A 58 4.59 3.15 0.59
C ARG A 58 4.79 4.59 1.00
N LYS A 59 5.23 4.81 2.25
CA LYS A 59 5.52 6.16 2.75
C LYS A 59 6.63 6.87 1.96
N ASN A 60 7.47 6.11 1.23
CA ASN A 60 8.53 6.65 0.39
C ASN A 60 8.13 6.85 -1.09
N SER A 61 6.89 6.53 -1.49
CA SER A 61 6.44 6.71 -2.88
C SER A 61 5.88 8.12 -3.11
N LEU A 62 6.76 9.13 -3.10
CA LEU A 62 6.44 10.51 -3.46
C LEU A 62 6.12 10.72 -4.96
N LYS A 63 5.74 9.69 -5.73
CA LYS A 63 5.58 9.80 -7.20
C LYS A 63 4.37 9.07 -7.82
N LYS A 64 3.18 9.17 -7.23
CA LYS A 64 1.92 8.88 -7.97
C LYS A 64 0.79 9.90 -7.76
N GLY A 65 1.12 11.14 -7.42
CA GLY A 65 0.17 12.26 -7.33
C GLY A 65 0.23 13.30 -8.47
N SER A 66 1.20 13.18 -9.40
CA SER A 66 1.48 14.20 -10.43
C SER A 66 1.20 13.77 -11.87
N LEU A 67 0.29 12.81 -12.13
CA LEU A 67 -0.08 12.43 -13.50
C LEU A 67 -1.58 12.57 -13.84
N VAL A 68 -2.37 13.23 -12.98
CA VAL A 68 -3.79 13.51 -13.27
C VAL A 68 -4.18 14.95 -12.93
N LYS A 69 -3.58 15.93 -13.63
CA LYS A 69 -4.03 17.33 -13.56
C LYS A 69 -4.23 18.03 -14.91
N ASN A 70 -4.14 17.35 -16.06
CA ASN A 70 -4.14 18.05 -17.37
C ASN A 70 -5.25 17.66 -18.37
N ILE A 71 -6.40 17.17 -17.91
CA ILE A 71 -7.53 16.80 -18.80
C ILE A 71 -8.84 17.53 -18.46
N LYS A 72 -8.76 18.78 -17.96
CA LYS A 72 -9.96 19.60 -17.71
C LYS A 72 -9.97 20.98 -18.38
N ASP A 73 -9.03 21.28 -19.29
CA ASP A 73 -9.21 22.45 -20.16
C ASP A 73 -10.07 22.03 -21.36
N THR A 74 -11.36 21.92 -21.08
CA THR A 74 -12.42 21.81 -22.06
C THR A 74 -12.50 23.13 -22.82
N LEU A 75 -12.36 23.03 -24.15
CA LEU A 75 -12.97 23.88 -25.17
C LEU A 75 -13.80 25.05 -24.62
N ALA A 76 -13.23 26.25 -24.67
CA ALA A 76 -13.98 27.50 -24.68
C ALA A 76 -13.17 28.59 -25.42
N GLN A 77 -13.08 28.47 -26.75
CA GLN A 77 -13.16 29.60 -27.68
C GLN A 77 -13.57 29.10 -29.06
#